data_AF-A0A7R9Q7B7-F1
#
_entry.id   AF-A0A7R9Q7B7-F1
#
_cell.length_a   1.000
_cell.length_b   1.000
_cell.length_c   1.000
_cell.angle_alpha   90.00
_cell.angle_beta   90.00
_cell.angle_gamma   90.00
#
_symmetry.space_group_name_H-M   'P 1'
#
loop_
_entity.id
_entity.type
_entity.pdbx_description
1 polymer ?
#
loop_
_entity_poly.entity_id
_entity_poly.type
_entity_poly.pdbx_seq_one_letter_code
_entity_poly.pdbx_strand_id
1 'polypeptide(L)'
;MMGIDYVNAEANIAKNPKVTAINSCIEVDLVGQVCSDSIGTRVYSGFGGQVDFLRGAANGLDGKGKPILAMGSITSRGESKIVPFLKQGAGVVSTRAHVHYLVTEYGIAELFGRNYRQRAYALIQIAHPDHRQALEKAAFDRLKCMPSPD
;
A
#
# COMPACT_ATOMS: atom_id res chain seq x y z
N MET A 1 29.00 -3.49 9.62
CA MET A 1 27.82 -2.97 8.90
C MET A 1 28.03 -3.30 7.43
N MET A 2 27.02 -3.84 6.74
CA MET A 2 27.10 -4.20 5.31
C MET A 2 26.63 -3.04 4.44
N GLY A 3 27.07 -2.99 3.18
CA GLY A 3 26.64 -1.98 2.20
C GLY A 3 25.16 -2.12 1.81
N ILE A 4 24.56 -1.02 1.33
CA ILE A 4 23.15 -1.00 0.91
C ILE A 4 22.89 -1.93 -0.28
N ASP A 5 23.85 -2.05 -1.19
CA ASP A 5 23.84 -2.96 -2.34
C ASP A 5 23.71 -4.42 -1.92
N TYR A 6 24.25 -4.78 -0.75
CA TYR A 6 24.09 -6.12 -0.18
C TYR A 6 22.79 -6.27 0.62
N VAL A 7 22.52 -5.31 1.52
CA VAL A 7 21.39 -5.40 2.47
C VAL A 7 20.04 -5.27 1.76
N ASN A 8 19.94 -4.40 0.76
CA ASN A 8 18.72 -4.17 -0.01
C ASN A 8 18.58 -5.08 -1.22
N ALA A 9 19.58 -5.91 -1.56
CA ALA A 9 19.41 -6.85 -2.66
C ALA A 9 18.25 -7.82 -2.37
N GLU A 10 17.22 -7.81 -3.23
CA GLU A 10 16.03 -8.67 -3.10
C GLU A 10 16.41 -10.14 -2.88
N ALA A 11 17.40 -10.62 -3.62
CA ALA A 11 17.90 -12.00 -3.53
C ALA A 11 18.53 -12.32 -2.16
N ASN A 12 19.08 -11.32 -1.45
CA ASN A 12 19.61 -11.52 -0.10
C ASN A 12 18.50 -11.42 0.95
N ILE A 13 17.55 -10.50 0.77
CA ILE A 13 16.38 -10.37 1.64
C ILE A 13 15.58 -11.68 1.62
N ALA A 14 15.32 -12.24 0.43
CA ALA A 14 14.54 -13.45 0.22
C ALA A 14 15.11 -14.73 0.87
N LYS A 15 16.42 -14.76 1.17
CA LYS A 15 17.07 -15.89 1.86
C LYS A 15 16.68 -15.99 3.33
N ASN A 16 16.16 -14.90 3.92
CA ASN A 16 15.81 -14.89 5.33
C ASN A 16 14.46 -15.61 5.55
N PRO A 17 14.39 -16.60 6.45
CA PRO A 17 13.15 -17.33 6.71
C PRO A 17 12.09 -16.42 7.35
N LYS A 18 10.84 -16.52 6.90
CA LYS A 18 9.68 -15.74 7.40
C LYS A 18 9.93 -14.23 7.41
N VAL A 19 10.68 -13.73 6.43
CA VAL A 19 11.02 -12.31 6.32
C VAL A 19 9.78 -11.42 6.33
N THR A 20 9.71 -10.47 7.25
CA THR A 20 8.58 -9.55 7.38
C THR A 20 9.07 -8.13 7.15
N ALA A 21 8.66 -7.53 6.04
CA ALA A 21 9.02 -6.17 5.66
C ALA A 21 7.86 -5.23 6.00
N ILE A 22 8.07 -4.33 6.96
CA ILE A 22 7.05 -3.36 7.39
C ILE A 22 7.53 -1.96 6.99
N ASN A 23 6.74 -1.28 6.17
CA ASN A 23 7.01 0.09 5.72
C ASN A 23 5.76 0.97 5.89
N SER A 24 5.96 2.28 5.91
CA SER A 24 4.87 3.25 5.99
C SER A 24 4.61 3.92 4.64
N CYS A 25 3.39 4.45 4.46
CA CYS A 25 3.05 5.23 3.29
C CYS A 25 2.24 6.50 3.62
N ILE A 26 2.21 7.42 2.66
CA ILE A 26 1.51 8.71 2.75
C ILE A 26 0.06 8.57 2.30
N GLU A 27 -0.18 7.90 1.19
CA GLU A 27 -1.53 7.64 0.70
C GLU A 27 -1.56 6.43 -0.22
N VAL A 28 -2.73 5.79 -0.29
CA VAL A 28 -3.03 4.67 -1.19
C VAL A 28 -4.32 4.93 -1.94
N ASP A 29 -4.32 4.66 -3.25
CA ASP A 29 -5.54 4.79 -4.04
C ASP A 29 -6.39 3.51 -4.05
N LEU A 30 -7.64 3.61 -4.49
CA LEU A 30 -8.60 2.49 -4.52
C LEU A 30 -8.18 1.29 -5.39
N VAL A 31 -7.16 1.42 -6.25
CA VAL A 31 -6.61 0.28 -7.01
C VAL A 31 -5.29 -0.25 -6.42
N GLY A 32 -4.85 0.32 -5.31
CA GLY A 32 -3.68 -0.11 -4.53
C GLY A 32 -2.36 0.51 -4.98
N GLN A 33 -2.36 1.62 -5.71
CA GLN A 33 -1.13 2.40 -5.92
C GLN A 33 -0.77 3.15 -4.66
N VAL A 34 0.51 3.17 -4.31
CA VAL A 34 0.97 3.74 -3.04
C VAL A 34 1.99 4.84 -3.29
N CYS A 35 1.71 6.00 -2.70
CA CYS A 35 2.66 7.09 -2.55
C CYS A 35 3.27 7.07 -1.16
N SER A 36 4.60 7.13 -1.08
CA SER A 36 5.34 7.15 0.20
C SER A 36 6.30 8.33 0.34
N ASP A 37 6.60 9.06 -0.74
CA ASP A 37 7.68 10.04 -0.77
C ASP A 37 7.21 11.49 -0.94
N SER A 38 5.96 11.72 -1.32
CA SER A 38 5.46 13.02 -1.76
C SER A 38 4.00 13.28 -1.36
N ILE A 39 3.63 14.55 -1.30
CA ILE A 39 2.26 15.02 -1.10
C ILE A 39 1.89 15.86 -2.31
N GLY A 40 1.23 15.23 -3.29
CA GLY A 40 1.10 15.81 -4.63
C GLY A 40 2.48 16.09 -5.21
N THR A 41 2.72 17.29 -5.72
CA THR A 41 4.01 17.68 -6.30
C THR A 41 5.11 17.98 -5.27
N ARG A 42 4.78 18.05 -3.97
CA ARG A 42 5.75 18.38 -2.93
C ARG A 42 6.46 17.11 -2.45
N VAL A 43 7.76 17.05 -2.64
CA VAL A 43 8.61 16.02 -2.03
C VAL A 43 8.59 16.15 -0.51
N TYR A 44 8.35 15.04 0.17
CA TYR A 44 8.31 14.92 1.63
C TYR A 44 9.50 14.11 2.15
N SER A 45 9.84 13.03 1.44
CA SER A 45 10.97 12.13 1.74
C SER A 45 11.52 11.54 0.42
N GLY A 46 12.06 10.33 0.45
CA GLY A 46 12.48 9.59 -0.74
C GLY A 46 11.95 8.16 -0.71
N PHE A 47 11.99 7.48 -1.87
CA PHE A 47 11.52 6.10 -2.01
C PHE A 47 12.29 5.09 -1.13
N GLY A 48 13.59 5.36 -0.88
CA GLY A 48 14.45 4.54 -0.03
C GLY A 48 14.56 3.09 -0.49
N GLY A 49 14.53 2.14 0.45
CA GLY A 49 14.54 0.70 0.15
C GLY A 49 13.16 0.04 0.14
N GLN A 50 12.07 0.82 0.18
CA GLN A 50 10.73 0.28 0.41
C GLN A 50 10.38 -0.82 -0.60
N VAL A 51 10.62 -0.56 -1.90
CA VAL A 51 10.30 -1.51 -2.97
C VAL A 51 11.15 -2.77 -2.86
N ASP A 52 12.44 -2.61 -2.53
CA ASP A 52 13.39 -3.72 -2.38
C ASP A 52 12.92 -4.70 -1.30
N PHE A 53 12.55 -4.19 -0.13
CA PHE A 53 12.08 -5.00 0.99
C PHE A 53 10.69 -5.61 0.73
N LEU A 54 9.79 -4.87 0.07
CA LEU A 54 8.49 -5.43 -0.31
C LEU A 54 8.65 -6.61 -1.28
N ARG A 55 9.52 -6.48 -2.29
CA ARG A 55 9.77 -7.54 -3.27
C ARG A 55 10.57 -8.69 -2.67
N GLY A 56 11.61 -8.40 -1.89
CA GLY A 56 12.39 -9.41 -1.17
C GLY A 56 11.54 -10.23 -0.21
N ALA A 57 10.58 -9.62 0.49
CA ALA A 57 9.65 -10.34 1.35
C ALA A 57 8.59 -11.12 0.56
N ALA A 58 8.04 -10.56 -0.51
CA ALA A 58 7.11 -11.29 -1.40
C ALA A 58 7.75 -12.55 -2.00
N ASN A 59 9.03 -12.47 -2.33
CA ASN A 59 9.81 -13.54 -2.98
C ASN A 59 10.60 -14.40 -1.98
N GLY A 60 10.29 -14.33 -0.67
CA GLY A 60 10.98 -15.14 0.35
C GLY A 60 11.01 -16.62 -0.03
N LEU A 61 12.19 -17.24 0.00
CA LEU A 61 12.41 -18.59 -0.54
C LEU A 61 11.61 -19.68 0.18
N ASP A 62 11.21 -19.42 1.43
CA ASP A 62 10.36 -20.32 2.21
C ASP A 62 8.85 -20.11 1.99
N GLY A 63 8.47 -19.15 1.14
CA GLY A 63 7.09 -18.80 0.83
C GLY A 63 6.30 -18.18 1.98
N LYS A 64 6.97 -17.80 3.09
CA LYS A 64 6.32 -17.30 4.32
C LYS A 64 6.58 -15.82 4.57
N GLY A 65 7.17 -15.13 3.60
CA GLY A 65 7.47 -13.71 3.72
C GLY A 65 6.21 -12.84 3.71
N LYS A 66 6.29 -11.69 4.38
CA LYS A 66 5.16 -10.77 4.58
C LYS A 66 5.56 -9.33 4.26
N PRO A 67 5.22 -8.83 3.06
CA PRO A 67 5.37 -7.43 2.72
C PRO A 67 4.14 -6.63 3.17
N ILE A 68 4.35 -5.74 4.15
CA ILE A 68 3.31 -5.00 4.84
C ILE A 68 3.55 -3.49 4.68
N LEU A 69 2.52 -2.78 4.25
CA LEU A 69 2.43 -1.34 4.31
C LEU A 69 1.46 -0.94 5.43
N ALA A 70 1.89 -0.07 6.33
CA ALA A 70 1.10 0.37 7.47
C ALA A 70 0.96 1.90 7.51
N MET A 71 -0.23 2.39 7.84
CA MET A 71 -0.47 3.82 8.01
C MET A 71 -1.69 4.07 8.89
N GLY A 72 -1.77 5.23 9.55
CA GLY A 72 -3.06 5.70 10.06
C GLY A 72 -4.05 5.88 8.90
N SER A 73 -5.34 5.65 9.14
CA SER A 73 -6.38 5.79 8.11
C SER A 73 -6.64 7.25 7.73
N ILE A 74 -6.36 8.18 8.64
CA ILE A 74 -6.50 9.63 8.46
C ILE A 74 -5.22 10.39 8.84
N THR A 75 -5.11 11.62 8.36
CA THR A 75 -4.11 12.60 8.82
C THR A 75 -4.55 13.23 10.15
N SER A 76 -3.64 13.99 10.78
CA SER A 76 -3.98 14.79 11.96
C SER A 76 -5.03 15.88 11.71
N ARG A 77 -5.36 16.16 10.45
CA ARG A 77 -6.41 17.10 10.03
C ARG A 77 -7.74 16.40 9.70
N GLY A 78 -7.83 15.09 9.90
CA GLY A 78 -9.03 14.30 9.60
C GLY A 78 -9.18 13.90 8.12
N GLU A 79 -8.22 14.22 7.25
CA GLU A 79 -8.25 13.82 5.84
C GLU A 79 -7.94 12.33 5.67
N SER A 80 -8.70 11.61 4.84
CA SER A 80 -8.44 10.20 4.54
C SER A 80 -7.10 10.00 3.82
N LYS A 81 -6.34 8.98 4.23
CA LYS A 81 -5.13 8.53 3.54
C LYS A 81 -5.41 7.42 2.52
N ILE A 82 -6.60 6.81 2.57
CA ILE A 82 -7.13 5.98 1.49
C ILE A 82 -7.95 6.91 0.59
N VAL A 83 -7.56 7.03 -0.68
CA VAL A 83 -8.06 8.07 -1.58
C VAL A 83 -8.63 7.48 -2.87
N PRO A 84 -9.59 8.15 -3.52
CA PRO A 84 -10.08 7.70 -4.83
C PRO A 84 -9.00 7.68 -5.90
N PHE A 85 -8.13 8.68 -5.89
CA PHE A 85 -6.96 8.84 -6.76
C PHE A 85 -5.85 9.46 -5.92
N LEU A 86 -4.59 9.09 -6.20
CA LEU A 86 -3.45 9.79 -5.61
C LEU A 86 -3.50 11.28 -5.99
N LYS A 87 -2.98 12.13 -5.10
CA LYS A 87 -2.90 13.57 -5.35
C LYS A 87 -2.18 13.84 -6.68
N GLN A 88 -2.64 14.82 -7.42
CA GLN A 88 -2.04 15.17 -8.70
C GLN A 88 -0.54 15.48 -8.51
N GLY A 89 0.31 14.79 -9.28
CA GLY A 89 1.76 14.88 -9.19
C GLY A 89 2.42 14.02 -8.11
N ALA A 90 1.66 13.24 -7.33
CA ALA A 90 2.22 12.30 -6.35
C ALA A 90 3.04 11.19 -7.02
N GLY A 91 4.20 10.90 -6.44
CA GLY A 91 5.11 9.84 -6.87
C GLY A 91 4.61 8.45 -6.45
N VAL A 92 4.36 7.57 -7.41
CA VAL A 92 4.07 6.16 -7.11
C VAL A 92 5.38 5.46 -6.76
N VAL A 93 5.57 5.18 -5.46
CA VAL A 93 6.75 4.45 -4.97
C VAL A 93 6.50 2.94 -5.09
N SER A 94 5.38 2.47 -4.53
CA SER A 94 4.97 1.07 -4.66
C SER A 94 3.79 0.98 -5.63
N THR A 95 4.06 0.41 -6.80
CA THR A 95 3.01 0.13 -7.77
C THR A 95 1.98 -0.83 -7.20
N ARG A 96 0.79 -0.84 -7.80
CA ARG A 96 -0.30 -1.75 -7.42
C ARG A 96 0.08 -3.23 -7.44
N ALA A 97 1.08 -3.62 -8.25
CA ALA A 97 1.56 -5.00 -8.34
C ALA A 97 2.44 -5.42 -7.15
N HIS A 98 3.07 -4.46 -6.46
CA HIS A 98 3.93 -4.75 -5.31
C HIS A 98 3.14 -4.94 -4.00
N VAL A 99 1.95 -4.33 -3.88
CA VAL A 99 1.22 -4.28 -2.62
C VAL A 99 0.55 -5.62 -2.30
N HIS A 100 0.90 -6.19 -1.15
CA HIS A 100 0.26 -7.39 -0.62
C HIS A 100 -0.66 -7.05 0.55
N TYR A 101 -0.11 -6.56 1.66
CA TYR A 101 -0.89 -6.20 2.83
C TYR A 101 -0.84 -4.69 3.06
N LEU A 102 -2.00 -4.09 3.25
CA LEU A 102 -2.15 -2.74 3.77
C LEU A 102 -2.84 -2.78 5.14
N VAL A 103 -2.32 -2.04 6.10
CA VAL A 103 -2.78 -2.05 7.49
C VAL A 103 -3.09 -0.64 7.97
N THR A 104 -4.23 -0.50 8.63
CA THR A 104 -4.61 0.69 9.40
C THR A 104 -5.05 0.27 10.80
N GLU A 105 -5.39 1.24 11.64
CA GLU A 105 -6.03 1.02 12.93
C GLU A 105 -7.40 0.30 12.84
N TYR A 106 -7.98 0.18 11.64
CA TYR A 106 -9.26 -0.50 11.40
C TYR A 106 -9.12 -1.93 10.86
N GLY A 107 -7.91 -2.40 10.56
CA GLY A 107 -7.67 -3.78 10.16
C GLY A 107 -6.66 -3.96 9.03
N ILE A 108 -6.79 -5.10 8.33
CA ILE A 108 -5.84 -5.54 7.30
C ILE A 108 -6.59 -5.74 5.98
N ALA A 109 -6.09 -5.13 4.91
CA ALA A 109 -6.51 -5.38 3.54
C ALA A 109 -5.41 -6.15 2.80
N GLU A 110 -5.72 -7.36 2.38
CA GLU A 110 -4.88 -8.12 1.45
C GLU A 110 -5.27 -7.76 0.01
N LEU A 111 -4.31 -7.38 -0.83
CA LEU A 111 -4.55 -6.88 -2.21
C LEU A 111 -3.89 -7.73 -3.29
N PHE A 112 -2.95 -8.61 -2.91
CA PHE A 112 -2.28 -9.48 -3.88
C PHE A 112 -3.28 -10.46 -4.49
N GLY A 113 -3.21 -10.67 -5.80
CA GLY A 113 -4.16 -11.51 -6.55
C GLY A 113 -5.58 -10.93 -6.72
N ARG A 114 -5.91 -9.79 -6.09
CA ARG A 114 -7.24 -9.18 -6.17
C ARG A 114 -7.41 -8.27 -7.37
N ASN A 115 -8.61 -8.29 -7.98
CA ASN A 115 -9.01 -7.35 -9.01
C ASN A 115 -9.32 -5.95 -8.42
N TYR A 116 -9.54 -4.93 -9.25
CA TYR A 116 -9.77 -3.56 -8.76
C TYR A 116 -11.01 -3.41 -7.88
N ARG A 117 -12.09 -4.13 -8.19
CA ARG A 117 -13.35 -4.10 -7.41
C ARG A 117 -13.13 -4.66 -6.01
N GLN A 118 -12.40 -5.77 -5.91
CA GLN A 118 -12.02 -6.43 -4.67
C GLN A 118 -11.02 -5.62 -3.85
N ARG A 119 -10.06 -4.96 -4.51
CA ARG A 119 -9.11 -4.06 -3.85
C ARG A 119 -9.80 -2.85 -3.25
N ALA A 120 -10.65 -2.18 -4.03
CA ALA A 120 -11.43 -1.05 -3.54
C ALA A 120 -12.26 -1.44 -2.31
N TYR A 121 -12.94 -2.59 -2.37
CA TYR A 121 -13.69 -3.11 -1.23
C TYR A 121 -12.81 -3.32 0.01
N ALA A 122 -11.71 -4.06 -0.12
CA ALA A 122 -10.82 -4.36 0.99
C ALA A 122 -10.22 -3.08 1.62
N LEU A 123 -9.81 -2.12 0.79
CA LEU A 123 -9.29 -0.83 1.24
C LEU A 123 -10.33 0.00 1.99
N ILE A 124 -11.57 0.04 1.49
CA ILE A 124 -12.67 0.78 2.13
C ILE A 124 -12.97 0.20 3.53
N GLN A 125 -12.93 -1.13 3.70
CA GLN A 125 -13.17 -1.76 5.00
C GLN A 125 -12.15 -1.37 6.08
N ILE A 126 -10.93 -0.98 5.68
CA ILE A 126 -9.88 -0.50 6.59
C ILE A 126 -9.73 1.03 6.56
N ALA A 127 -10.60 1.75 5.88
CA ALA A 127 -10.69 3.20 5.96
C ALA A 127 -11.42 3.64 7.24
N HIS A 128 -11.17 4.88 7.66
CA HIS A 128 -11.92 5.51 8.73
C HIS A 128 -13.43 5.50 8.42
N PRO A 129 -14.31 5.14 9.36
CA PRO A 129 -15.76 5.03 9.15
C PRO A 129 -16.36 6.25 8.43
N ASP A 130 -15.98 7.46 8.85
CA ASP A 130 -16.48 8.73 8.28
C ASP A 130 -16.21 8.88 6.77
N HIS A 131 -15.18 8.23 6.24
CA HIS A 131 -14.79 8.35 4.83
C HIS A 131 -15.31 7.22 3.94
N ARG A 132 -15.85 6.13 4.51
CA ARG A 132 -16.22 4.92 3.76
C ARG A 132 -17.27 5.20 2.70
N GLN A 133 -18.34 5.91 3.05
CA GLN A 133 -19.42 6.22 2.10
C GLN A 133 -18.92 7.06 0.92
N ALA A 134 -18.07 8.05 1.18
CA ALA A 134 -17.48 8.88 0.12
C ALA A 134 -16.56 8.06 -0.80
N LEU A 135 -15.78 7.14 -0.21
CA LEU A 135 -14.92 6.22 -0.97
C LEU A 135 -15.71 5.21 -1.80
N GLU A 136 -16.81 4.66 -1.29
CA GLU A 136 -17.70 3.76 -2.03
C GLU A 136 -18.30 4.45 -3.27
N LYS A 137 -18.80 5.68 -3.08
CA LYS A 137 -19.31 6.49 -4.19
C LYS A 137 -18.22 6.74 -5.23
N ALA A 138 -17.04 7.20 -4.78
CA ALA A 138 -15.94 7.49 -5.70
C ALA A 138 -15.41 6.21 -6.40
N ALA A 139 -15.46 5.06 -5.71
CA ALA A 139 -15.12 3.77 -6.30
C ALA A 139 -16.11 3.38 -7.40
N PHE A 140 -17.42 3.54 -7.16
CA PHE A 140 -18.44 3.32 -8.19
C PHE A 140 -18.24 4.25 -9.39
N ASP A 141 -18.00 5.54 -9.15
CA ASP A 141 -17.77 6.52 -10.20
C ASP A 141 -16.53 6.19 -11.03
N ARG A 142 -15.45 5.69 -10.40
CA ARG A 142 -14.19 5.29 -11.04
C ARG A 142 -14.29 3.95 -11.78
N LEU A 143 -14.88 2.93 -11.16
CA LEU A 143 -14.87 1.54 -11.64
C LEU A 143 -16.12 1.15 -12.43
N LYS A 144 -17.15 2.02 -12.43
CA LYS A 144 -18.47 1.77 -13.05
C LYS A 144 -19.18 0.52 -12.53
N CYS A 145 -18.82 0.10 -11.32
CA CYS A 145 -19.43 -1.01 -10.59
C CYS A 145 -19.19 -0.82 -9.09
N MET A 146 -20.07 -1.40 -8.25
CA MET A 146 -19.92 -1.32 -6.79
C MET A 146 -18.73 -2.15 -6.32
N PRO A 147 -17.87 -1.64 -5.41
CA PRO A 147 -16.89 -2.46 -4.71
C PRO A 147 -17.54 -3.70 -4.08
N SER A 148 -16.84 -4.83 -4.14
CA SER A 148 -17.36 -6.13 -3.69
C SER A 148 -16.22 -7.05 -3.31
N PRO A 149 -16.42 -7.96 -2.33
CA PRO A 149 -15.48 -9.04 -2.06
C PRO A 149 -15.41 -10.07 -3.20
N ASP A 150 -16.49 -10.16 -3.98
CA ASP A 150 -16.66 -11.08 -5.12
C ASP A 150 -16.24 -10.46 -6.46
#